data_AF-A0A8T7MNR5-F1
#
_entry.id   AF-A0A8T7MNR5-F1
#
_cell.length_a   1.000
_cell.length_b   1.000
_cell.length_c   1.000
_cell.angle_alpha   90.00
_cell.angle_beta   90.00
_cell.angle_gamma   90.00
#
_symmetry.space_group_name_H-M   'P 1'
#
loop_
_entity.id
_entity.type
_entity.pdbx_description
1 polymer ?
#
loop_
_entity_poly.entity_id
_entity_poly.type
_entity_poly.pdbx_seq_one_letter_code
_entity_poly.pdbx_strand_id
1 'polypeptide(L)'
;MFKNKFSLMLLVALLVMALTACGDATSTATPANSVGDTSGLPVLSGATSIALPDALKQQGIGYANAVKNGSFTAYKSSDQPSKVESALTDLFKKAGWEDKSAIYASAASALKSQGIFMLTFQKGTSIASAIGYPGSVATALGASVGSNETFYMVVSGNS
;
A
#
# COMPACT_ATOMS: atom_id res chain seq x y z
N MET A 1 1.23 -34.37 18.28
CA MET A 1 1.62 -32.95 18.14
C MET A 1 0.55 -32.22 17.32
N PHE A 2 -0.38 -31.52 17.99
CA PHE A 2 -1.40 -30.69 17.33
C PHE A 2 -1.62 -29.42 18.16
N LYS A 3 -0.73 -28.43 18.01
CA LYS A 3 -0.91 -27.07 18.53
C LYS A 3 -0.19 -26.15 17.54
N ASN A 4 -0.95 -25.38 16.76
CA ASN A 4 -0.51 -24.13 16.11
C ASN A 4 -1.57 -23.46 15.21
N LYS A 5 -2.81 -23.96 15.12
CA LYS A 5 -3.85 -23.30 14.29
C LYS A 5 -4.81 -22.38 15.05
N PHE A 6 -4.71 -22.29 16.38
CA PHE A 6 -5.69 -21.57 17.19
C PHE A 6 -5.35 -20.09 17.46
N SER A 7 -4.11 -19.65 17.17
CA SER A 7 -3.67 -18.29 17.53
C SER A 7 -4.02 -17.21 16.49
N LEU A 8 -4.27 -17.58 15.23
CA LEU A 8 -4.52 -16.61 14.16
C LEU A 8 -6.02 -16.22 14.06
N MET A 9 -6.93 -17.14 14.38
CA MET A 9 -8.38 -16.87 14.37
C MET A 9 -8.81 -15.94 15.53
N LEU A 10 -8.11 -15.98 16.67
CA LEU A 10 -8.45 -15.14 17.82
C LEU A 10 -8.12 -13.65 17.57
N LEU A 11 -7.08 -13.37 16.78
CA LEU A 11 -6.69 -12.00 16.44
C LEU A 11 -7.67 -11.35 15.43
N VAL A 12 -8.24 -12.15 14.52
CA VAL A 12 -9.23 -11.68 13.54
C VAL A 12 -10.56 -11.33 14.21
N ALA A 13 -10.98 -12.09 15.23
CA ALA A 13 -12.23 -11.82 15.94
C ALA A 13 -12.19 -10.53 16.78
N LEU A 14 -11.03 -10.17 17.35
CA LEU A 14 -10.86 -8.96 18.15
C LEU A 14 -10.84 -7.67 17.30
N LEU A 15 -10.47 -7.76 16.03
CA LEU A 15 -10.46 -6.60 15.13
C LEU A 15 -11.87 -6.20 14.65
N VAL A 16 -12.83 -7.14 14.65
CA VAL A 16 -14.20 -6.90 14.18
C VAL A 16 -15.06 -6.19 15.24
N MET A 17 -14.77 -6.34 16.53
CA MET A 17 -15.56 -5.71 17.59
C MET A 17 -15.23 -4.23 17.85
N ALA A 18 -14.20 -3.67 17.21
CA ALA A 18 -13.82 -2.26 17.37
C ALA A 18 -14.49 -1.30 16.36
N LEU A 19 -15.31 -1.79 15.42
CA LEU A 19 -15.89 -0.95 14.35
C LEU A 19 -17.37 -0.57 14.54
N THR A 20 -18.05 -0.96 15.63
CA THR A 20 -19.50 -0.71 15.79
C THR A 20 -19.86 0.41 16.78
N ALA A 21 -19.02 1.43 16.96
CA ALA A 21 -19.36 2.58 17.79
C ALA A 21 -18.86 3.91 17.23
N CYS A 22 -19.35 4.30 16.05
CA CYS A 22 -19.81 5.68 15.78
C CYS A 22 -20.57 5.64 14.45
N GLY A 23 -21.90 5.68 14.52
CA GLY A 23 -22.73 5.91 13.35
C GLY A 23 -22.58 7.36 12.87
N ASP A 24 -22.36 7.55 11.58
CA ASP A 24 -23.24 8.29 10.67
C ASP A 24 -22.62 8.26 9.26
N ALA A 25 -23.46 7.99 8.25
CA ALA A 25 -23.18 8.08 6.82
C ALA A 25 -21.85 7.48 6.28
N THR A 26 -21.67 6.15 6.38
CA THR A 26 -20.65 5.47 5.55
C THR A 26 -21.15 5.43 4.11
N SER A 27 -20.68 6.37 3.27
CA SER A 27 -20.74 6.20 1.82
C SER A 27 -20.10 4.85 1.48
N THR A 28 -20.92 3.94 0.97
CA THR A 28 -20.48 2.68 0.36
C THR A 28 -19.73 3.01 -0.93
N ALA A 29 -18.54 3.60 -0.80
CA ALA A 29 -17.59 3.68 -1.88
C ALA A 29 -17.06 2.27 -2.07
N THR A 30 -17.74 1.47 -2.90
CA THR A 30 -17.13 0.29 -3.52
C THR A 30 -15.81 0.78 -4.12
N PRO A 31 -14.65 0.40 -3.57
CA PRO A 31 -13.41 0.96 -4.06
C PRO A 31 -13.25 0.40 -5.47
N ALA A 32 -13.29 1.27 -6.47
CA ALA A 32 -13.26 0.87 -7.87
C ALA A 32 -12.03 -0.01 -8.13
N ASN A 33 -12.19 -1.11 -8.86
CA ASN A 33 -11.08 -1.92 -9.39
C ASN A 33 -10.42 -1.26 -10.61
N SER A 34 -10.54 0.06 -10.70
CA SER A 34 -9.91 0.83 -11.76
C SER A 34 -8.41 0.77 -11.56
N VAL A 35 -7.69 0.41 -12.63
CA VAL A 35 -6.34 0.90 -12.85
C VAL A 35 -6.48 2.43 -12.79
N GLY A 36 -6.23 3.00 -11.61
CA GLY A 36 -6.55 4.39 -11.32
C GLY A 36 -5.89 5.32 -12.32
N ASP A 37 -6.56 6.42 -12.64
CA ASP A 37 -5.99 7.50 -13.44
C ASP A 37 -4.66 7.95 -12.82
N THR A 38 -3.55 7.57 -13.45
CA THR A 38 -2.19 7.90 -13.03
C THR A 38 -1.81 9.33 -13.44
N SER A 39 -2.76 10.16 -13.90
CA SER A 39 -2.49 11.49 -14.44
C SER A 39 -1.67 12.34 -13.45
N GLY A 40 -0.35 12.34 -13.63
CA GLY A 40 0.61 13.13 -12.85
C GLY A 40 1.42 12.39 -11.79
N LEU A 41 1.22 11.08 -11.55
CA LEU A 41 2.08 10.32 -10.64
C LEU A 41 3.34 9.81 -11.34
N PRO A 42 4.53 9.93 -10.72
CA PRO A 42 5.74 9.29 -11.22
C PRO A 42 5.59 7.77 -11.17
N VAL A 43 5.87 7.10 -12.29
CA VAL A 43 5.91 5.64 -12.38
C VAL A 43 7.37 5.20 -12.56
N LEU A 44 7.76 4.15 -11.84
CA LEU A 44 9.09 3.56 -11.97
C LEU A 44 9.29 2.99 -13.37
N SER A 45 10.39 3.37 -14.04
CA SER A 45 10.72 2.82 -15.36
C SER A 45 10.96 1.30 -15.27
N GLY A 46 10.42 0.55 -16.23
CA GLY A 46 10.48 -0.91 -16.24
C GLY A 46 9.47 -1.60 -15.31
N ALA A 47 8.72 -0.87 -14.49
CA ALA A 47 7.63 -1.45 -13.71
C ALA A 47 6.45 -1.81 -14.62
N THR A 48 5.82 -2.95 -14.34
CA THR A 48 4.66 -3.45 -15.08
C THR A 48 3.41 -3.32 -14.22
N SER A 49 2.37 -2.67 -14.75
CA SER A 49 1.07 -2.58 -14.08
C SER A 49 0.44 -3.97 -13.97
N ILE A 50 -0.14 -4.27 -12.81
CA ILE A 50 -0.77 -5.56 -12.52
C ILE A 50 -2.09 -5.36 -11.78
N ALA A 51 -2.93 -6.40 -11.79
CA ALA A 51 -4.13 -6.40 -10.98
C ALA A 51 -3.78 -6.30 -9.48
N LEU A 52 -4.52 -5.47 -8.76
CA LEU A 52 -4.41 -5.34 -7.31
C LEU A 52 -5.32 -6.38 -6.64
N PRO A 53 -4.77 -7.35 -5.90
CA PRO A 53 -5.58 -8.30 -5.14
C PRO A 53 -6.32 -7.61 -4.00
N ASP A 54 -7.52 -8.10 -3.69
CA ASP A 54 -8.38 -7.51 -2.64
C ASP A 54 -7.69 -7.44 -1.28
N ALA A 55 -6.92 -8.47 -0.90
CA ALA A 55 -6.20 -8.50 0.36
C ALA A 55 -5.19 -7.34 0.48
N LEU A 56 -4.44 -7.05 -0.59
CA LEU A 56 -3.48 -5.95 -0.63
C LEU A 56 -4.21 -4.60 -0.69
N LYS A 57 -5.34 -4.52 -1.40
CA LYS A 57 -6.19 -3.32 -1.42
C LYS A 57 -6.68 -2.94 -0.02
N GLN A 58 -7.16 -3.90 0.75
CA GLN A 58 -7.62 -3.69 2.12
C GLN A 58 -6.50 -3.22 3.05
N GLN A 59 -5.30 -3.81 2.92
CA GLN A 59 -4.11 -3.33 3.64
C GLN A 59 -3.78 -1.89 3.25
N GLY A 60 -3.81 -1.58 1.95
CA GLY A 60 -3.55 -0.23 1.43
C GLY A 60 -4.52 0.82 1.96
N ILE A 61 -5.80 0.51 2.08
CA ILE A 61 -6.80 1.39 2.71
C ILE A 61 -6.44 1.67 4.17
N GLY A 62 -6.02 0.65 4.93
CA GLY A 62 -5.64 0.81 6.34
C GLY A 62 -4.46 1.76 6.54
N TYR A 63 -3.48 1.73 5.62
CA TYR A 63 -2.28 2.57 5.68
C TYR A 63 -2.48 3.96 5.04
N ALA A 64 -3.38 4.08 4.06
CA ALA A 64 -3.67 5.31 3.34
C ALA A 64 -4.92 6.04 3.89
N ASN A 65 -5.20 5.91 5.19
CA ASN A 65 -6.39 6.50 5.81
C ASN A 65 -6.47 8.04 5.66
N ALA A 66 -5.33 8.71 5.47
CA ALA A 66 -5.26 10.15 5.18
C ALA A 66 -5.59 10.50 3.73
N VAL A 67 -5.76 9.53 2.83
CA VAL A 67 -6.06 9.75 1.41
C VAL A 67 -7.57 9.71 1.17
N LYS A 68 -8.17 10.89 0.94
CA LYS A 68 -9.57 11.02 0.55
C LYS A 68 -9.75 10.76 -0.95
N ASN A 69 -10.84 10.08 -1.30
CA ASN A 69 -11.18 9.70 -2.68
C ASN A 69 -10.04 8.95 -3.39
N GLY A 70 -9.38 8.05 -2.65
CA GLY A 70 -8.18 7.35 -3.11
C GLY A 70 -8.40 6.47 -4.33
N SER A 71 -7.51 6.61 -5.31
CA SER A 71 -7.34 5.69 -6.43
C SER A 71 -6.16 4.77 -6.17
N PHE A 72 -6.28 3.51 -6.57
CA PHE A 72 -5.26 2.49 -6.36
C PHE A 72 -4.63 2.09 -7.68
N THR A 73 -3.31 2.00 -7.69
CA THR A 73 -2.55 1.42 -8.79
C THR A 73 -1.53 0.44 -8.22
N ALA A 74 -1.26 -0.64 -8.95
CA ALA A 74 -0.36 -1.69 -8.52
C ALA A 74 0.60 -2.04 -9.64
N TYR A 75 1.84 -2.30 -9.26
CA TYR A 75 2.93 -2.55 -10.17
C TYR A 75 3.81 -3.67 -9.62
N LYS A 76 4.54 -4.30 -10.53
CA LYS A 76 5.68 -5.14 -10.20
C LYS A 76 6.96 -4.62 -10.82
N SER A 77 8.08 -4.85 -10.14
CA SER A 77 9.42 -4.55 -10.61
C SER A 77 10.33 -5.76 -10.38
N SER A 78 11.32 -5.96 -11.25
CA SER A 78 12.38 -6.96 -11.06
C SER A 78 13.43 -6.53 -10.02
N ASP A 79 13.39 -5.28 -9.57
CA ASP A 79 14.26 -4.77 -8.51
C ASP A 79 13.84 -5.25 -7.12
N GLN A 80 14.79 -5.19 -6.18
CA GLN A 80 14.55 -5.49 -4.76
C GLN A 80 13.82 -4.33 -4.06
N PRO A 81 13.10 -4.59 -2.94
CA PRO A 81 12.26 -3.58 -2.28
C PRO A 81 13.00 -2.28 -1.92
N SER A 82 14.24 -2.38 -1.43
CA SER A 82 15.05 -1.20 -1.08
C SER A 82 15.44 -0.34 -2.30
N LYS A 83 15.66 -0.95 -3.46
CA LYS A 83 15.92 -0.23 -4.71
C LYS A 83 14.66 0.46 -5.21
N VAL A 84 13.51 -0.21 -5.13
CA VAL A 84 12.21 0.37 -5.49
C VAL A 84 11.87 1.54 -4.56
N GLU A 85 12.07 1.39 -3.24
CA GLU A 85 11.87 2.46 -2.24
C GLU A 85 12.71 3.70 -2.56
N SER A 86 14.01 3.52 -2.83
CA SER A 86 14.92 4.61 -3.19
C SER A 86 14.51 5.27 -4.51
N ALA A 87 14.17 4.48 -5.52
CA ALA A 87 13.81 5.00 -6.84
C ALA A 87 12.49 5.78 -6.80
N LEU A 88 11.48 5.30 -6.07
CA LEU A 88 10.23 6.03 -5.88
C LEU A 88 10.47 7.34 -5.14
N THR A 89 11.24 7.32 -4.05
CA THR A 89 11.63 8.54 -3.32
C THR A 89 12.25 9.59 -4.24
N ASP A 90 13.21 9.18 -5.07
CA ASP A 90 13.87 10.09 -6.02
C ASP A 90 12.92 10.61 -7.09
N LEU A 91 12.05 9.75 -7.64
CA LEU A 91 11.08 10.12 -8.67
C LEU A 91 10.06 11.14 -8.15
N PHE A 92 9.50 10.91 -6.97
CA PHE A 92 8.55 11.83 -6.34
C PHE A 92 9.21 13.18 -6.01
N LYS A 93 10.41 13.17 -5.44
CA LYS A 93 11.17 14.40 -5.15
C LYS A 93 11.49 15.18 -6.42
N LYS A 94 11.96 14.52 -7.49
CA LYS A 94 12.21 15.15 -8.80
C LYS A 94 10.96 15.74 -9.43
N ALA A 95 9.80 15.13 -9.20
CA ALA A 95 8.50 15.64 -9.63
C ALA A 95 7.94 16.76 -8.74
N GLY A 96 8.71 17.21 -7.73
CA GLY A 96 8.34 18.32 -6.83
C GLY A 96 7.33 17.92 -5.74
N TRP A 97 7.27 16.64 -5.37
CA TRP A 97 6.51 16.19 -4.21
C TRP A 97 7.35 16.27 -2.94
N GLU A 98 6.72 16.66 -1.85
CA GLU A 98 7.33 16.70 -0.52
C GLU A 98 7.18 15.33 0.16
N ASP A 99 8.24 14.87 0.81
CA ASP A 99 8.23 13.62 1.58
C ASP A 99 7.57 13.84 2.95
N LYS A 100 6.49 13.08 3.20
CA LYS A 100 5.71 13.05 4.43
C LYS A 100 5.75 11.68 5.11
N SER A 101 6.65 10.78 4.70
CA SER A 101 6.73 9.41 5.20
C SER A 101 7.00 9.33 6.71
N ALA A 102 7.60 10.38 7.29
CA ALA A 102 7.85 10.49 8.72
C ALA A 102 6.57 10.44 9.58
N ILE A 103 5.40 10.83 9.03
CA ILE A 103 4.11 10.76 9.73
C ILE A 103 3.77 9.33 10.13
N TYR A 104 4.26 8.34 9.37
CA TYR A 104 4.01 6.93 9.60
C TYR A 104 5.27 6.15 10.00
N ALA A 105 6.30 6.83 10.53
CA ALA A 105 7.59 6.22 10.83
C ALA A 105 7.48 4.97 11.73
N SER A 106 6.57 4.98 12.72
CA SER A 106 6.34 3.84 13.61
C SER A 106 5.77 2.63 12.86
N ALA A 107 4.79 2.85 11.98
CA ALA A 107 4.20 1.78 11.17
C ALA A 107 5.21 1.26 10.13
N ALA A 108 5.92 2.17 9.45
CA ALA A 108 6.97 1.83 8.51
C ALA A 108 8.09 0.99 9.16
N SER A 109 8.48 1.30 10.40
CA SER A 109 9.50 0.56 11.13
C SER A 109 9.07 -0.88 11.44
N ALA A 110 7.80 -1.09 11.83
CA ALA A 110 7.25 -2.42 12.07
C ALA A 110 7.13 -3.26 10.79
N LEU A 111 6.89 -2.61 9.65
CA LEU A 111 6.82 -3.26 8.33
C LEU A 111 8.20 -3.60 7.78
N LYS A 112 9.23 -2.80 8.10
CA LYS A 112 10.60 -2.97 7.60
C LYS A 112 11.22 -4.31 8.01
N SER A 113 10.84 -4.87 9.16
CA SER A 113 11.30 -6.21 9.57
C SER A 113 10.77 -7.33 8.67
N GLN A 114 9.73 -7.07 7.87
CA GLN A 114 9.16 -7.98 6.88
C GLN A 114 9.64 -7.66 5.46
N GLY A 115 10.58 -6.72 5.31
CA GLY A 115 11.05 -6.24 4.00
C GLY A 115 10.05 -5.35 3.26
N ILE A 116 9.00 -4.90 3.95
CA ILE A 116 7.97 -4.01 3.40
C ILE A 116 8.40 -2.56 3.62
N PHE A 117 8.23 -1.72 2.61
CA PHE A 117 8.43 -0.27 2.74
C PHE A 117 7.13 0.49 2.60
N MET A 118 7.07 1.68 3.18
CA MET A 118 5.97 2.60 3.03
C MET A 118 6.51 4.02 2.89
N LEU A 119 6.03 4.72 1.87
CA LEU A 119 6.37 6.09 1.56
C LEU A 119 5.08 6.90 1.44
N THR A 120 5.11 8.15 1.88
CA THR A 120 4.01 9.10 1.69
C THR A 120 4.56 10.40 1.17
N PHE A 121 3.92 10.92 0.13
CA PHE A 121 4.30 12.16 -0.54
C PHE A 121 3.10 13.10 -0.64
N GLN A 122 3.35 14.40 -0.62
CA GLN A 122 2.34 15.43 -0.77
C GLN A 122 2.77 16.47 -1.82
N LYS A 123 1.82 16.94 -2.64
CA LYS A 123 2.02 18.06 -3.57
C LYS A 123 0.75 18.91 -3.61
N GLY A 124 0.81 20.10 -3.00
CA GLY A 124 -0.39 20.90 -2.77
C GLY A 124 -1.39 20.14 -1.90
N THR A 125 -2.61 19.95 -2.40
CA THR A 125 -3.68 19.18 -1.73
C THR A 125 -3.66 17.69 -2.09
N SER A 126 -2.77 17.25 -2.99
CA SER A 126 -2.69 15.85 -3.40
C SER A 126 -1.77 15.05 -2.48
N ILE A 127 -2.18 13.84 -2.11
CA ILE A 127 -1.38 12.86 -1.37
C ILE A 127 -1.20 11.61 -2.23
N ALA A 128 0.01 11.03 -2.19
CA ALA A 128 0.31 9.71 -2.72
C ALA A 128 1.04 8.88 -1.66
N SER A 129 0.54 7.69 -1.36
CA SER A 129 1.19 6.72 -0.47
C SER A 129 1.58 5.48 -1.26
N ALA A 130 2.85 5.14 -1.26
CA ALA A 130 3.37 3.93 -1.89
C ALA A 130 3.72 2.89 -0.83
N ILE A 131 3.24 1.66 -1.01
CA ILE A 131 3.58 0.54 -0.12
C ILE A 131 4.12 -0.58 -0.99
N GLY A 132 5.33 -1.04 -0.68
CA GLY A 132 6.00 -2.09 -1.43
C GLY A 132 6.29 -3.32 -0.59
N TYR A 133 6.16 -4.47 -1.22
CA TYR A 133 6.25 -5.79 -0.61
C TYR A 133 7.28 -6.63 -1.39
N PRO A 134 8.10 -7.45 -0.69
CA PRO A 134 8.84 -8.51 -1.33
C PRO A 134 7.88 -9.45 -2.07
N GLY A 135 8.30 -9.98 -3.22
CA GLY A 135 7.48 -10.84 -4.06
C GLY A 135 6.88 -12.03 -3.31
N SER A 136 7.66 -12.68 -2.44
CA SER A 136 7.18 -13.77 -1.59
C SER A 136 5.98 -13.40 -0.71
N VAL A 137 5.98 -12.19 -0.12
CA VAL A 137 4.88 -11.69 0.71
C VAL A 137 3.69 -11.33 -0.16
N ALA A 138 3.92 -10.65 -1.28
CA ALA A 138 2.87 -10.24 -2.19
C ALA A 138 2.15 -11.43 -2.84
N THR A 139 2.87 -12.48 -3.23
CA THR A 139 2.29 -13.73 -3.75
C THR A 139 1.42 -14.41 -2.69
N ALA A 140 1.85 -14.44 -1.42
CA ALA A 140 1.05 -14.98 -0.32
C ALA A 140 -0.25 -14.19 -0.10
N LEU A 141 -0.29 -12.92 -0.52
CA LEU A 141 -1.45 -12.05 -0.49
C LEU A 141 -2.22 -12.01 -1.83
N GLY A 142 -1.86 -12.87 -2.78
CA GLY A 142 -2.58 -13.08 -4.04
C GLY A 142 -2.08 -12.29 -5.25
N ALA A 143 -0.94 -11.59 -5.15
CA ALA A 143 -0.39 -10.87 -6.29
C ALA A 143 0.34 -11.81 -7.27
N SER A 144 0.17 -11.56 -8.57
CA SER A 144 0.88 -12.29 -9.62
C SER A 144 2.28 -11.70 -9.84
N VAL A 145 3.18 -11.97 -8.90
CA VAL A 145 4.59 -11.56 -8.91
C VAL A 145 5.50 -12.74 -8.59
N GLY A 146 6.71 -12.74 -9.15
CA GLY A 146 7.76 -13.71 -8.86
C GLY A 146 8.40 -13.48 -7.49
N SER A 147 9.00 -14.52 -6.91
CA SER A 147 9.59 -14.48 -5.57
C SER A 147 10.74 -13.48 -5.40
N ASN A 148 11.44 -13.16 -6.49
CA ASN A 148 12.54 -12.19 -6.53
C ASN A 148 12.12 -10.81 -7.08
N GLU A 149 10.84 -10.65 -7.45
CA GLU A 149 10.28 -9.37 -7.87
C GLU A 149 9.80 -8.58 -6.63
N THR A 150 9.54 -7.29 -6.81
CA THR A 150 8.87 -6.43 -5.83
C THR A 150 7.50 -6.07 -6.35
N PHE A 151 6.47 -6.28 -5.52
CA PHE A 151 5.17 -5.68 -5.73
C PHE A 151 5.16 -4.31 -5.06
N TYR A 152 4.61 -3.28 -5.69
CA TYR A 152 4.24 -2.06 -4.98
C TYR A 152 2.91 -1.53 -5.45
N MET A 153 2.16 -0.95 -4.52
CA MET A 153 0.93 -0.23 -4.83
C MET A 153 1.07 1.24 -4.45
N VAL A 154 0.43 2.10 -5.23
CA VAL A 154 0.32 3.52 -4.94
C VAL A 154 -1.15 3.87 -4.76
N VAL A 155 -1.45 4.46 -3.62
CA VAL A 155 -2.76 5.03 -3.29
C VAL A 155 -2.65 6.54 -3.41
N SER A 156 -3.43 7.16 -4.28
CA SER A 156 -3.37 8.61 -4.51
C SER A 156 -4.73 9.26 -4.46
N GLY A 157 -4.79 10.48 -3.95
CA GLY A 157 -6.03 11.25 -3.82
C GLY A 157 -5.74 12.61 -3.20
N ASN A 158 -6.69 13.10 -2.41
CA ASN A 158 -6.56 14.38 -1.72
C ASN A 158 -6.27 14.19 -0.23
N SER A 159 -5.59 15.17 0.38
CA SER A 159 -5.42 15.31 1.84
C SER A 159 -6.73 15.63 2.55
#